data_AF-A0A5J4Q158-F1
#
_entry.id   AF-A0A5J4Q158-F1
#
_cell.length_a   1.000
_cell.length_b   1.000
_cell.length_c   1.000
_cell.angle_alpha   90.00
_cell.angle_beta   90.00
_cell.angle_gamma   90.00
#
_symmetry.space_group_name_H-M   'P 1'
#
loop_
_entity.id
_entity.type
_entity.pdbx_description
1 polymer ?
#
loop_
_entity_poly.entity_id
_entity_poly.type
_entity_poly.pdbx_seq_one_letter_code
_entity_poly.pdbx_strand_id
1 'polypeptide(L)'
;MPFGFKEVEGIHSRTDFELTQHEKYSGKSIKYFDPELNGSYTPYVIETSIGVDRMFLSIISASYKEEELENGENRVVLKLPVALAPVKLAVMPLVKKDRLPEKAREIIDDLKFHFHCQYDEKDSIGKRYRRQDAIGTPYCVTVDHQTLEDNTVTLRNRDTMLQERVSISELNRIIADRVSIVSLLKSLM
;
A
#
# COMPACT_ATOMS: atom_id res chain seq x y z
N MET A 1 3.72 -7.94 -18.40
CA MET A 1 3.91 -6.46 -18.37
C MET A 1 3.42 -5.89 -19.70
N PRO A 2 3.14 -4.58 -19.84
CA PRO A 2 2.68 -3.98 -21.11
C PRO A 2 3.64 -4.19 -22.31
N PHE A 3 4.86 -4.67 -22.06
CA PHE A 3 5.89 -5.01 -23.05
C PHE A 3 6.23 -6.52 -23.06
N GLY A 4 5.26 -7.38 -22.71
CA GLY A 4 5.37 -8.83 -22.80
C GLY A 4 5.82 -9.54 -21.52
N PHE A 5 6.27 -10.79 -21.68
CA PHE A 5 6.82 -11.62 -20.61
C PHE A 5 8.23 -11.14 -20.25
N LYS A 6 8.46 -10.93 -18.95
CA LYS A 6 9.76 -10.57 -18.39
C LYS A 6 9.89 -11.25 -17.03
N GLU A 7 11.08 -11.74 -16.75
CA GLU A 7 11.43 -12.31 -15.45
C GLU A 7 11.30 -11.24 -14.35
N VAL A 8 10.65 -11.60 -13.24
CA VAL A 8 10.49 -10.76 -12.05
C VAL A 8 11.28 -11.34 -10.88
N GLU A 9 11.28 -12.66 -10.74
CA GLU A 9 12.01 -13.42 -9.74
C GLU A 9 12.70 -14.62 -10.41
N GLY A 10 13.98 -14.79 -10.11
CA GLY A 10 14.74 -15.99 -10.42
C GLY A 10 14.98 -16.80 -9.15
N ILE A 11 14.70 -18.10 -9.19
CA ILE A 11 14.96 -19.04 -8.09
C ILE A 11 16.00 -20.04 -8.56
N HIS A 12 17.14 -20.08 -7.87
CA HIS A 12 18.30 -20.88 -8.27
C HIS A 12 18.74 -21.78 -7.11
N SER A 13 19.14 -23.00 -7.44
CA SER A 13 19.97 -23.82 -6.56
C SER A 13 21.43 -23.60 -6.93
N ARG A 14 22.18 -22.91 -6.07
CA ARG A 14 23.62 -22.68 -6.21
C ARG A 14 24.45 -23.83 -5.63
N THR A 15 23.77 -24.82 -5.04
CA THR A 15 24.34 -25.92 -4.25
C THR A 15 25.36 -25.36 -3.25
N ASP A 16 26.50 -26.02 -3.06
CA ASP A 16 27.59 -25.63 -2.18
C ASP A 16 28.73 -24.88 -2.91
N PHE A 17 28.57 -24.52 -4.18
CA PHE A 17 29.67 -24.03 -5.02
C PHE A 17 30.35 -22.79 -4.42
N GLU A 18 29.59 -21.74 -4.13
CA GLU A 18 30.13 -20.47 -3.63
C GLU A 18 30.79 -20.63 -2.26
N LEU A 19 30.14 -21.35 -1.36
CA LEU A 19 30.67 -21.61 -0.02
C LEU A 19 31.97 -22.41 -0.09
N THR A 20 32.04 -23.44 -0.94
CA THR A 20 33.27 -24.24 -1.10
C THR A 20 34.42 -23.41 -1.68
N GLN A 21 34.14 -22.51 -2.64
CA GLN A 21 35.17 -21.60 -3.16
C GLN A 21 35.63 -20.60 -2.08
N HIS A 22 34.71 -20.01 -1.31
CA HIS A 22 35.06 -19.08 -0.23
C HIS A 22 35.88 -19.75 0.88
N GLU A 23 35.53 -20.97 1.30
CA GLU A 23 36.32 -21.76 2.26
C GLU A 23 37.76 -21.97 1.74
N LYS A 24 37.89 -22.41 0.49
CA LYS A 24 39.18 -22.70 -0.14
C LYS A 24 40.12 -21.49 -0.19
N TYR A 25 39.62 -20.33 -0.63
CA TYR A 25 40.47 -19.15 -0.84
C TYR A 25 40.61 -18.27 0.40
N SER A 26 39.68 -18.33 1.35
CA SER A 26 39.82 -17.63 2.63
C SER A 26 40.69 -18.37 3.64
N GLY A 27 40.86 -19.69 3.47
CA GLY A 27 41.57 -20.55 4.42
C GLY A 27 40.85 -20.73 5.75
N LYS A 28 39.59 -20.27 5.87
CA LYS A 28 38.75 -20.42 7.05
C LYS A 28 37.62 -21.38 6.75
N SER A 29 37.38 -22.34 7.66
CA SER A 29 36.22 -23.21 7.52
C SER A 29 34.93 -22.45 7.77
N ILE A 30 33.97 -22.64 6.88
CA ILE A 30 32.61 -22.07 6.95
C ILE A 30 31.54 -23.18 6.95
N LYS A 31 31.94 -24.40 7.30
CA LYS A 31 31.02 -25.53 7.45
C LYS A 31 30.10 -25.31 8.65
N TYR A 32 28.84 -25.66 8.48
CA TYR A 32 27.88 -25.70 9.57
C TYR A 32 28.02 -27.05 10.30
N PHE A 33 28.10 -27.02 11.63
CA PHE A 33 27.97 -28.24 12.44
C PHE A 33 26.50 -28.43 12.79
N ASP A 34 25.94 -29.56 12.37
CA ASP A 34 24.58 -29.95 12.64
C ASP A 34 24.54 -30.90 13.84
N PRO A 35 23.94 -30.48 14.98
CA PRO A 35 23.85 -31.31 16.18
C PRO A 35 22.97 -32.55 16.00
N GLU A 36 21.98 -32.51 15.11
CA GLU A 36 21.08 -33.65 14.87
C GLU A 36 21.79 -34.73 14.05
N LEU A 37 22.62 -34.32 13.08
CA LEU A 37 23.45 -35.23 12.28
C LEU A 37 24.79 -35.56 12.95
N ASN A 38 25.16 -34.85 14.02
CA ASN A 38 26.45 -34.92 14.69
C ASN A 38 27.64 -34.84 13.72
N GLY A 39 27.61 -33.86 12.80
CA GLY A 39 28.62 -33.70 11.76
C GLY A 39 28.65 -32.33 11.13
N SER A 40 29.75 -32.01 10.45
CA SER A 40 29.90 -30.75 9.71
C SER A 40 29.69 -30.93 8.22
N TYR A 41 28.93 -30.03 7.59
CA TYR A 41 28.75 -30.00 6.14
C TYR A 41 28.73 -28.58 5.58
N THR A 42 28.93 -28.46 4.26
CA THR A 42 28.74 -27.21 3.53
C THR A 42 27.28 -27.14 3.07
N PRO A 43 26.47 -26.20 3.57
CA PRO A 43 25.05 -26.15 3.23
C PRO A 43 24.84 -25.81 1.76
N TYR A 44 23.72 -26.28 1.21
CA TYR A 44 23.29 -25.84 -0.12
C TYR A 44 22.64 -24.46 -0.02
N VAL A 45 22.99 -23.61 -0.97
CA VAL A 45 22.47 -22.26 -1.11
C VAL A 45 21.35 -22.29 -2.15
N ILE A 46 20.14 -21.97 -1.69
CA ILE A 46 19.02 -21.61 -2.55
C ILE A 46 18.98 -20.08 -2.60
N GLU A 47 19.06 -19.54 -3.81
CA GLU A 47 19.08 -18.10 -4.06
C GLU A 47 17.75 -17.67 -4.69
N THR A 48 17.08 -16.71 -4.07
CA THR A 48 15.94 -16.00 -4.64
C THR A 48 16.37 -14.58 -4.98
N SER A 49 16.28 -14.21 -6.26
CA SER A 49 16.66 -12.89 -6.74
C SER A 49 15.45 -12.19 -7.34
N ILE A 50 15.00 -11.10 -6.71
CA ILE A 50 13.79 -10.37 -7.09
C ILE A 50 14.16 -8.97 -7.57
N GLY A 51 13.73 -8.62 -8.78
CA GLY A 51 13.92 -7.28 -9.33
C GLY A 51 12.87 -6.30 -8.81
N VAL A 52 13.20 -5.51 -7.78
CA VAL A 52 12.27 -4.54 -7.16
C VAL A 52 11.67 -3.56 -8.18
N ASP A 53 12.48 -3.03 -9.10
CA ASP A 53 12.02 -2.08 -10.11
C ASP A 53 11.02 -2.71 -11.08
N ARG A 54 11.26 -3.97 -11.47
CA ARG A 54 10.36 -4.73 -12.35
C ARG A 54 9.06 -5.07 -11.63
N MET A 55 9.13 -5.41 -10.35
CA MET A 55 7.94 -5.65 -9.53
C MET A 55 7.11 -4.37 -9.40
N PHE A 56 7.75 -3.23 -9.08
CA PHE A 56 7.09 -1.93 -9.02
C PHE A 56 6.39 -1.58 -10.34
N LEU A 57 7.10 -1.67 -11.47
CA LEU A 57 6.55 -1.40 -12.79
C LEU A 57 5.39 -2.34 -13.15
N SER A 58 5.48 -3.61 -12.77
CA SER A 58 4.43 -4.60 -12.99
C SER A 58 3.15 -4.23 -12.23
N ILE A 59 3.29 -3.85 -10.96
CA ILE A 59 2.16 -3.47 -10.10
C ILE A 59 1.50 -2.20 -10.63
N ILE A 60 2.28 -1.15 -10.89
CA ILE A 60 1.75 0.12 -11.41
C ILE A 60 1.03 -0.09 -12.73
N SER A 61 1.64 -0.84 -13.66
CA SER A 61 1.03 -1.12 -14.97
C SER A 61 -0.26 -1.92 -14.86
N ALA A 62 -0.33 -2.89 -13.94
CA ALA A 62 -1.52 -3.70 -13.73
C ALA A 62 -2.65 -2.93 -13.02
N SER A 63 -2.28 -1.98 -12.16
CA SER A 63 -3.20 -1.17 -11.38
C SER A 63 -3.78 0.02 -12.15
N TYR A 64 -3.13 0.48 -13.22
CA TYR A 64 -3.64 1.59 -14.04
C TYR A 64 -4.94 1.23 -14.75
N LYS A 65 -5.98 2.05 -14.54
CA LYS A 65 -7.27 1.94 -15.21
C LYS A 65 -7.77 3.31 -15.62
N GLU A 66 -8.39 3.36 -16.80
CA GLU A 66 -9.25 4.44 -17.23
C GLU A 66 -10.68 3.91 -17.20
N GLU A 67 -11.56 4.57 -16.45
CA GLU A 67 -12.95 4.14 -16.26
C GLU A 67 -13.89 5.25 -16.71
N GLU A 68 -14.87 4.88 -17.54
CA GLU A 68 -16.02 5.72 -17.86
C GLU A 68 -17.05 5.62 -16.72
N LEU A 69 -17.49 6.77 -16.24
CA LEU A 69 -18.52 6.85 -15.20
C LEU A 69 -19.92 6.96 -15.82
N GLU A 70 -20.93 6.66 -15.01
CA GLU A 70 -22.36 6.74 -15.41
C GLU A 70 -22.77 8.11 -15.94
N ASN A 71 -22.09 9.19 -15.53
CA ASN A 71 -22.35 10.54 -15.99
C ASN A 71 -21.64 10.90 -17.32
N GLY A 72 -20.98 9.93 -17.96
CA GLY A 72 -20.20 10.12 -19.19
C GLY A 72 -18.83 10.77 -19.00
N GLU A 73 -18.38 10.98 -17.75
CA GLU A 73 -17.03 11.47 -17.45
C GLU A 73 -16.04 10.32 -17.25
N ASN A 74 -14.78 10.51 -17.64
CA ASN A 74 -13.73 9.53 -17.38
C ASN A 74 -12.96 9.81 -16.07
N ARG A 75 -12.53 8.77 -15.36
CA ARG A 75 -11.42 8.86 -14.37
C ARG A 75 -10.24 8.02 -14.79
N VAL A 76 -9.07 8.53 -14.47
CA VAL A 76 -7.87 7.72 -14.25
C VAL A 76 -7.86 7.27 -12.79
N VAL A 77 -7.67 5.98 -12.55
CA VAL A 77 -7.51 5.42 -11.21
C VAL A 77 -6.34 4.44 -11.18
N LEU A 78 -5.48 4.58 -10.18
CA LEU A 78 -4.47 3.57 -9.85
C LEU A 78 -5.05 2.62 -8.79
N LYS A 79 -5.57 1.48 -9.23
CA LYS A 79 -6.08 0.41 -8.35
C LYS A 79 -4.95 -0.37 -7.68
N LEU A 80 -4.08 0.33 -6.98
CA LEU A 80 -3.01 -0.27 -6.18
C LEU A 80 -3.62 -1.16 -5.10
N PRO A 81 -3.08 -2.36 -4.84
CA PRO A 81 -3.44 -3.12 -3.66
C PRO A 81 -3.36 -2.21 -2.42
N VAL A 82 -4.41 -2.20 -1.59
CA VAL A 82 -4.56 -1.24 -0.49
C VAL A 82 -3.36 -1.24 0.47
N ALA A 83 -2.77 -2.41 0.70
CA ALA A 83 -1.57 -2.58 1.52
C ALA A 83 -0.30 -1.95 0.89
N LEU A 84 -0.26 -1.80 -0.44
CA LEU A 84 0.87 -1.23 -1.18
C LEU A 84 0.70 0.25 -1.54
N ALA A 85 -0.51 0.82 -1.37
CA ALA A 85 -0.74 2.22 -1.69
C ALA A 85 0.19 3.15 -0.86
N PRO A 86 0.90 4.11 -1.48
CA PRO A 86 1.83 5.00 -0.77
C PRO A 86 1.14 5.87 0.27
N VAL A 87 0.00 6.47 -0.09
CA VAL A 87 -0.89 7.21 0.80
C VAL A 87 -2.06 6.29 1.15
N LYS A 88 -2.32 6.08 2.44
CA LYS A 88 -3.39 5.19 2.91
C LYS A 88 -4.74 5.89 2.95
N LEU A 89 -4.72 7.16 3.34
CA LEU A 89 -5.90 8.00 3.37
C LEU A 89 -5.59 9.46 3.07
N ALA A 90 -6.54 10.14 2.45
CA ALA A 90 -6.54 11.59 2.32
C ALA A 90 -7.66 12.19 3.19
N VAL A 91 -7.37 13.22 3.97
CA VAL A 91 -8.37 13.94 4.78
C VAL A 91 -8.61 15.31 4.16
N MET A 92 -9.89 15.61 3.90
CA MET A 92 -10.30 16.72 3.04
C MET A 92 -11.50 17.45 3.64
N PRO A 93 -11.38 18.76 3.94
CA PRO A 93 -12.54 19.54 4.35
C PRO A 93 -13.44 19.83 3.15
N LEU A 94 -14.77 19.75 3.31
CA LEU A 94 -15.73 20.02 2.23
C LEU A 94 -15.53 21.43 1.65
N VAL A 95 -15.28 22.41 2.53
CA VAL A 95 -14.96 23.80 2.18
C VAL A 95 -13.76 24.31 2.98
N LYS A 96 -13.06 25.31 2.45
CA LYS A 96 -11.89 25.95 3.08
C LYS A 96 -12.25 27.01 4.13
N LYS A 97 -13.28 26.76 4.94
CA LYS A 97 -13.80 27.70 5.92
C LYS A 97 -14.63 26.95 6.97
N ASP A 98 -15.28 27.71 7.84
CA ASP A 98 -16.29 27.18 8.78
C ASP A 98 -15.73 26.12 9.74
N ARG A 99 -14.46 26.27 10.14
CA ARG A 99 -13.73 25.35 11.05
C ARG A 99 -13.49 23.93 10.53
N LEU A 100 -13.92 23.60 9.31
CA LEU A 100 -13.69 22.29 8.72
C LEU A 100 -12.19 22.00 8.44
N PRO A 101 -11.38 22.95 7.95
CA PRO A 101 -9.95 22.75 7.79
C PRO A 101 -9.23 22.37 9.08
N GLU A 102 -9.60 23.00 10.19
CA GLU A 102 -9.06 22.77 11.52
C GLU A 102 -9.42 21.37 12.01
N LYS A 103 -10.70 20.97 11.88
CA LYS A 103 -11.14 19.62 12.24
C LYS A 103 -10.48 18.54 11.37
N ALA A 104 -10.29 18.80 10.08
CA ALA A 104 -9.57 17.90 9.19
C ALA A 104 -8.08 17.74 9.57
N ARG A 105 -7.43 18.81 10.05
CA ARG A 105 -6.04 18.74 10.56
C ARG A 105 -5.95 17.96 11.86
N GLU A 106 -6.92 18.12 12.77
CA GLU A 106 -7.03 17.33 14.00
C GLU A 106 -7.07 15.82 13.69
N ILE A 107 -7.93 15.41 12.75
CA ILE A 107 -8.02 14.00 12.31
C ILE A 107 -6.68 13.51 11.72
N ILE A 108 -5.95 14.36 10.98
CA ILE A 108 -4.61 13.98 10.49
C ILE A 108 -3.64 13.82 11.64
N ASP A 109 -3.64 14.74 12.60
CA ASP A 109 -2.73 14.68 13.73
C ASP A 109 -2.92 13.40 14.56
N ASP A 110 -4.16 12.92 14.68
CA ASP A 110 -4.50 11.65 15.33
C ASP A 110 -4.04 10.42 14.51
N LEU A 111 -4.06 10.49 13.18
CA LEU A 111 -3.84 9.32 12.31
C LEU A 111 -2.43 9.23 11.72
N LYS A 112 -1.67 10.33 11.65
CA LYS A 112 -0.37 10.42 10.94
C LYS A 112 0.73 9.50 11.50
N PHE A 113 0.64 9.11 12.76
CA PHE A 113 1.59 8.17 13.37
C PHE A 113 1.26 6.70 13.07
N HIS A 114 0.05 6.43 12.59
CA HIS A 114 -0.41 5.10 12.21
C HIS A 114 -0.32 4.88 10.70
N PHE A 115 -0.55 5.92 9.90
CA PHE A 115 -0.64 5.82 8.46
C PHE A 115 0.05 6.98 7.75
N HIS A 116 0.48 6.74 6.51
CA HIS A 116 0.83 7.83 5.62
C HIS A 116 -0.46 8.51 5.14
N CYS A 117 -0.76 9.66 5.76
CA CYS A 117 -1.94 10.48 5.49
C CYS A 117 -1.58 11.66 4.58
N GLN A 118 -2.54 12.10 3.76
CA GLN A 118 -2.42 13.35 3.00
C GLN A 118 -3.53 14.33 3.37
N TYR A 119 -3.18 15.59 3.62
CA TYR A 119 -4.15 16.68 3.71
C TYR A 119 -4.43 17.24 2.31
N ASP A 120 -5.71 17.42 1.96
CA ASP A 120 -6.06 18.04 0.68
C ASP A 120 -7.27 18.96 0.78
N GLU A 121 -7.02 20.27 0.66
CA GLU A 121 -8.04 21.30 0.65
C GLU A 121 -8.19 22.02 -0.70
N LYS A 122 -7.34 21.76 -1.70
CA LYS A 122 -7.29 22.55 -2.95
C LYS A 122 -8.36 22.08 -3.94
N ASP A 123 -9.06 23.02 -4.59
CA ASP A 123 -10.13 22.79 -5.58
C ASP A 123 -11.42 22.19 -4.98
N SER A 124 -12.40 21.87 -5.83
CA SER A 124 -13.66 21.24 -5.42
C SER A 124 -13.45 19.80 -4.96
N ILE A 125 -14.34 19.29 -4.09
CA ILE A 125 -14.24 17.94 -3.52
C ILE A 125 -14.13 16.85 -4.59
N GLY A 126 -14.88 16.98 -5.69
CA GLY A 126 -14.81 16.05 -6.83
C GLY A 126 -13.42 16.02 -7.48
N LYS A 127 -12.78 17.18 -7.68
CA LYS A 127 -11.41 17.25 -8.23
C LYS A 127 -10.39 16.62 -7.28
N ARG A 128 -10.59 16.74 -5.96
CA ARG A 128 -9.72 16.10 -4.97
C ARG A 128 -9.87 14.59 -4.99
N TYR A 129 -11.10 14.07 -5.03
CA TYR A 129 -11.33 12.63 -5.22
C TYR A 129 -10.64 12.10 -6.49
N ARG A 130 -10.76 12.79 -7.63
CA ARG A 130 -10.08 12.38 -8.88
C ARG A 130 -8.56 12.36 -8.73
N ARG A 131 -7.97 13.36 -8.05
CA ARG A 131 -6.53 13.42 -7.78
C ARG A 131 -6.08 12.26 -6.89
N GLN A 132 -6.84 11.94 -5.85
CA GLN A 132 -6.54 10.84 -4.93
C GLN A 132 -6.73 9.47 -5.60
N ASP A 133 -7.78 9.30 -6.42
CA ASP A 133 -7.99 8.10 -7.24
C ASP A 133 -6.81 7.88 -8.20
N ALA A 134 -6.33 8.95 -8.86
CA ALA A 134 -5.23 8.89 -9.83
C ALA A 134 -3.88 8.53 -9.21
N ILE A 135 -3.63 8.84 -7.93
CA ILE A 135 -2.40 8.43 -7.21
C ILE A 135 -2.59 7.13 -6.40
N GLY A 136 -3.79 6.55 -6.43
CA GLY A 136 -4.10 5.27 -5.84
C GLY A 136 -4.37 5.27 -4.35
N THR A 137 -4.67 6.43 -3.75
CA THR A 137 -5.07 6.54 -2.34
C THR A 137 -6.35 5.73 -2.08
N PRO A 138 -6.34 4.70 -1.23
CA PRO A 138 -7.48 3.80 -1.06
C PRO A 138 -8.72 4.46 -0.44
N TYR A 139 -8.50 5.38 0.51
CA TYR A 139 -9.56 5.98 1.30
C TYR A 139 -9.49 7.50 1.30
N CYS A 140 -10.64 8.14 1.14
CA CYS A 140 -10.77 9.58 1.30
C CYS A 140 -11.75 9.88 2.44
N VAL A 141 -11.32 10.66 3.41
CA VAL A 141 -12.10 11.12 4.55
C VAL A 141 -12.53 12.56 4.29
N THR A 142 -13.83 12.77 4.13
CA THR A 142 -14.41 14.10 3.92
C THR A 142 -15.03 14.61 5.22
N VAL A 143 -14.60 15.81 5.61
CA VAL A 143 -15.07 16.53 6.80
C VAL A 143 -16.09 17.57 6.35
N ASP A 144 -17.34 17.41 6.75
CA ASP A 144 -18.46 18.28 6.36
C ASP A 144 -19.05 19.01 7.58
N HIS A 145 -20.08 19.83 7.37
CA HIS A 145 -20.69 20.61 8.45
C HIS A 145 -21.29 19.72 9.56
N GLN A 146 -21.88 18.59 9.20
CA GLN A 146 -22.46 17.66 10.16
C GLN A 146 -21.36 16.97 11.00
N THR A 147 -20.13 16.85 10.50
CA THR A 147 -18.99 16.41 11.32
C THR A 147 -18.79 17.26 12.58
N LEU A 148 -19.05 18.57 12.52
CA LEU A 148 -18.91 19.46 13.68
C LEU A 148 -20.02 19.24 14.72
N GLU A 149 -21.13 18.62 14.33
CA GLU A 149 -22.29 18.36 15.20
C GLU A 149 -22.20 16.96 15.84
N ASP A 150 -21.82 15.95 15.06
CA ASP A 150 -21.91 14.55 15.48
C ASP A 150 -20.57 13.78 15.54
N ASN A 151 -19.44 14.43 15.21
CA ASN A 151 -18.11 13.81 15.13
C ASN A 151 -18.04 12.57 14.23
N THR A 152 -18.87 12.52 13.19
CA THR A 152 -18.78 11.49 12.15
C THR A 152 -18.34 12.13 10.82
N VAL A 153 -17.66 11.34 10.00
CA VAL A 153 -17.09 11.77 8.71
C VAL A 153 -17.54 10.84 7.60
N THR A 154 -17.44 11.33 6.37
CA THR A 154 -17.70 10.50 5.20
C THR A 154 -16.41 9.82 4.76
N LEU A 155 -16.39 8.49 4.79
CA LEU A 155 -15.31 7.65 4.30
C LEU A 155 -15.66 7.12 2.91
N ARG A 156 -14.86 7.48 1.90
CA ARG A 156 -15.03 7.02 0.51
C ARG A 156 -13.98 5.98 0.14
N ASN A 157 -14.42 4.87 -0.45
CA ASN A 157 -13.55 3.86 -1.05
C ASN A 157 -13.19 4.22 -2.51
N ARG A 158 -11.91 4.13 -2.87
CA ARG A 158 -11.38 4.42 -4.21
C ARG A 158 -12.01 3.55 -5.31
N ASP A 159 -12.03 2.24 -5.09
CA ASP A 159 -12.37 1.26 -6.11
C ASP A 159 -13.87 1.24 -6.39
N THR A 160 -14.69 1.19 -5.33
CA THR A 160 -16.16 1.11 -5.45
C THR A 160 -16.84 2.48 -5.54
N MET A 161 -16.13 3.56 -5.20
CA MET A 161 -16.68 4.92 -5.06
C MET A 161 -17.75 5.07 -3.97
N LEU A 162 -18.06 4.01 -3.22
CA LEU A 162 -19.06 4.03 -2.16
C LEU A 162 -18.60 4.93 -1.01
N GLN A 163 -19.57 5.64 -0.45
CA GLN A 163 -19.42 6.56 0.68
C GLN A 163 -20.20 6.02 1.86
N GLU A 164 -19.58 6.00 3.03
CA GLU A 164 -20.21 5.61 4.29
C GLU A 164 -19.91 6.63 5.39
N ARG A 165 -20.85 6.81 6.31
CA ARG A 165 -20.68 7.63 7.51
C ARG A 165 -20.05 6.79 8.62
N VAL A 166 -18.92 7.24 9.15
CA VAL A 166 -18.21 6.56 10.23
C VAL A 166 -17.83 7.55 11.33
N SER A 167 -17.80 7.09 12.58
CA SER A 167 -17.29 7.90 13.70
C SER A 167 -15.80 8.17 13.52
N ILE A 168 -15.36 9.39 13.83
CA ILE A 168 -13.93 9.75 13.85
C ILE A 168 -13.15 8.81 14.79
N SER A 169 -13.74 8.43 15.93
CA SER A 169 -13.13 7.51 16.90
C SER A 169 -12.82 6.13 16.32
N GLU A 170 -13.54 5.73 15.27
CA GLU A 170 -13.42 4.41 14.64
C GLU A 170 -12.46 4.40 13.45
N LEU A 171 -12.06 5.57 12.94
CA LEU A 171 -11.23 5.68 11.74
C LEU A 171 -9.94 4.89 11.85
N ASN A 172 -9.22 5.00 12.98
CA ASN A 172 -7.95 4.30 13.15
C ASN A 172 -8.14 2.78 12.98
N ARG A 173 -9.11 2.21 13.71
CA ARG A 173 -9.43 0.78 13.66
C ARG A 173 -9.85 0.33 12.26
N ILE A 174 -10.77 1.07 11.63
CA ILE A 174 -11.31 0.75 10.30
C ILE A 174 -10.19 0.78 9.25
N ILE A 175 -9.39 1.84 9.23
CA ILE A 175 -8.30 1.99 8.25
C ILE A 175 -7.22 0.95 8.50
N ALA A 176 -6.82 0.69 9.76
CA ALA A 176 -5.82 -0.30 10.10
C ALA A 176 -6.15 -1.69 9.55
N ASP A 177 -7.39 -2.14 9.73
CA ASP A 177 -7.83 -3.43 9.21
C ASP A 177 -7.85 -3.42 7.67
N ARG A 178 -8.47 -2.39 7.07
CA ARG A 178 -8.71 -2.34 5.62
C ARG A 178 -7.45 -2.13 4.78
N VAL A 179 -6.38 -1.55 5.33
CA VAL A 179 -5.11 -1.35 4.60
C VAL A 179 -4.03 -2.34 5.03
N SER A 180 -4.36 -3.28 5.93
CA SER A 180 -3.41 -4.27 6.43
C SER A 180 -2.98 -5.24 5.33
N ILE A 181 -1.68 -5.54 5.30
CA ILE A 181 -1.14 -6.62 4.46
C ILE A 181 -1.73 -7.98 4.87
N VAL A 182 -2.03 -8.17 6.16
CA VAL A 182 -2.60 -9.42 6.67
C VAL A 182 -4.01 -9.61 6.12
N SER A 183 -4.84 -8.57 6.17
CA SER A 183 -6.21 -8.62 5.65
C SER A 183 -6.22 -8.81 4.13
N LEU A 184 -5.27 -8.20 3.41
CA LEU A 184 -5.07 -8.46 1.99
C LEU A 184 -4.71 -9.93 1.71
N LEU A 185 -3.71 -10.49 2.40
CA LEU A 185 -3.28 -11.87 2.19
C LEU A 185 -4.39 -12.88 2.51
N LYS A 186 -5.16 -12.64 3.58
CA LYS A 186 -6.34 -13.46 3.92
C LYS A 186 -7.42 -13.47 2.84
N SER A 187 -7.55 -12.40 2.06
CA SER A 187 -8.52 -12.33 0.97
C SER A 187 -8.08 -13.04 -0.32
N LEU A 188 -6.79 -13.39 -0.41
CA LEU A 188 -6.18 -14.07 -1.56
C LEU A 188 -6.03 -15.58 -1.35
N MET A 189 -6.20 -16.06 -0.12
CA MET A 189 -6.23 -17.47 0.25
C MET A 189 -7.65 -18.02 0.13
#